data_AF-A0A2G5HVM9-F1
#
_entry.id   AF-A0A2G5HVM9-F1
#
_cell.length_a   1.000
_cell.length_b   1.000
_cell.length_c   1.000
_cell.angle_alpha   90.00
_cell.angle_beta   90.00
_cell.angle_gamma   90.00
#
_symmetry.space_group_name_H-M   'P 1'
#
loop_
_entity.id
_entity.type
_entity.pdbx_description
1 polymer ?
#
loop_
_entity_poly.entity_id
_entity_poly.type
_entity_poly.pdbx_seq_one_letter_code
_entity_poly.pdbx_strand_id
1 'polypeptide(L)'
;MDALPYSGIPAHKIKIIFQAACARRHRNPQIEDIIRTTGTDVDREVVSAILEGALRLLPPDRSEEGDSLRREKEAIRAAHANAAEHSFVQAIKECYQGGMRDESQQKKDIRQAIDNGVENIINLTPDIMFDTPAEFNGKQICWMEFKNTFGFRKNPFIHRKHIKQVKRYRDALGPGVIVYRLGYEQNLFQIEGVGCYRETDVLSAIGKGVSA
;
A
#
# COMPACT_ATOMS: atom_id res chain seq x y z
N MET A 1 -20.63 16.44 -13.61
CA MET A 1 -19.52 17.09 -12.86
C MET A 1 -18.52 16.01 -12.59
N ASP A 2 -17.37 16.03 -13.26
CA ASP A 2 -16.30 15.09 -12.95
C ASP A 2 -15.79 15.37 -11.54
N ALA A 3 -15.84 14.36 -10.68
CA ALA A 3 -15.29 14.46 -9.34
C ALA A 3 -13.80 14.80 -9.45
N LEU A 4 -13.33 15.75 -8.63
CA LEU A 4 -11.91 16.07 -8.56
C LEU A 4 -11.11 14.79 -8.26
N PRO A 5 -9.95 14.58 -8.93
CA PRO A 5 -9.12 13.41 -8.68
C PRO A 5 -8.70 13.39 -7.20
N TYR A 6 -8.81 12.21 -6.60
CA TYR A 6 -8.42 12.00 -5.20
C TYR A 6 -6.94 12.36 -5.01
N SER A 7 -6.67 13.35 -4.16
CA SER A 7 -5.32 13.85 -3.88
C SER A 7 -4.76 13.40 -2.53
N GLY A 8 -5.46 12.47 -1.84
CA GLY A 8 -5.14 12.07 -0.48
C GLY A 8 -5.84 12.91 0.59
N ILE A 9 -5.75 12.45 1.83
CA ILE A 9 -6.36 13.11 3.00
C ILE A 9 -5.35 14.07 3.65
N PRO A 10 -5.74 15.31 3.99
CA PRO A 10 -4.87 16.27 4.67
C PRO A 10 -4.30 15.73 5.99
N ALA A 11 -3.01 15.99 6.23
CA ALA A 11 -2.30 15.50 7.41
C ALA A 11 -2.93 15.95 8.75
N HIS A 12 -3.58 17.11 8.81
CA HIS A 12 -4.23 17.59 10.02
C HIS A 12 -5.44 16.75 10.41
N LYS A 13 -6.25 16.27 9.45
CA LYS A 13 -7.38 15.36 9.72
C LYS A 13 -6.88 14.03 10.29
N ILE A 14 -5.86 13.45 9.64
CA ILE A 14 -5.23 12.20 10.11
C ILE A 14 -4.63 12.38 11.50
N LYS A 15 -3.98 13.53 11.77
CA LYS A 15 -3.39 13.83 13.08
C LYS A 15 -4.43 13.81 14.20
N ILE A 16 -5.59 14.42 13.99
CA ILE A 16 -6.68 14.49 14.98
C ILE A 16 -7.18 13.07 15.30
N ILE A 17 -7.47 12.27 14.26
CA ILE A 17 -7.93 10.88 14.40
C ILE A 17 -6.88 10.03 15.12
N PHE A 18 -5.62 10.09 14.69
CA PHE A 18 -4.55 9.30 15.27
C PHE A 18 -4.26 9.67 16.73
N GLN A 19 -4.36 10.96 17.09
CA GLN A 19 -4.22 11.41 18.48
C GLN A 19 -5.37 10.90 19.35
N ALA A 20 -6.62 10.97 18.86
CA ALA A 20 -7.76 10.45 19.58
C ALA A 20 -7.67 8.93 19.80
N ALA A 21 -7.20 8.19 18.78
CA ALA A 21 -6.94 6.75 18.87
C ALA A 21 -5.82 6.42 19.86
N CYS A 22 -4.70 7.15 19.80
CA CYS A 22 -3.59 6.98 20.74
C CYS A 22 -3.99 7.27 22.19
N ALA A 23 -4.81 8.29 22.42
CA ALA A 23 -5.27 8.65 23.77
C ALA A 23 -6.18 7.58 24.39
N ARG A 24 -6.85 6.77 23.55
CA ARG A 24 -7.84 5.78 24.00
C ARG A 24 -7.39 4.33 23.86
N ARG A 25 -6.27 4.05 23.19
CA ARG A 25 -5.80 2.67 22.86
C ARG A 25 -5.77 1.70 24.05
N HIS A 26 -5.59 2.21 25.28
CA HIS A 26 -5.59 1.39 26.50
C HIS A 26 -7.00 0.99 27.01
N ARG A 27 -8.06 1.49 26.39
CA ARG A 27 -9.48 1.25 26.78
C ARG A 27 -10.28 0.52 25.70
N ASN A 28 -9.60 -0.17 24.78
CA ASN A 28 -10.23 -0.88 23.65
C ASN A 28 -11.25 -0.02 22.86
N PRO A 29 -10.82 1.14 22.31
CA PRO A 29 -11.73 2.08 21.68
C PRO A 29 -12.34 1.48 20.42
N GLN A 30 -13.62 1.77 20.19
CA GLN A 30 -14.29 1.41 18.94
C GLN A 30 -14.13 2.52 17.91
N ILE A 31 -14.33 2.19 16.63
CA ILE A 31 -14.28 3.16 15.53
C ILE A 31 -15.21 4.34 15.82
N GLU A 32 -16.40 4.05 16.37
CA GLU A 32 -17.43 5.08 16.59
C GLU A 32 -17.08 6.03 17.74
N ASP A 33 -16.27 5.58 18.69
CA ASP A 33 -15.71 6.46 19.71
C ASP A 33 -14.76 7.48 19.11
N ILE A 34 -13.96 7.06 18.13
CA ILE A 34 -13.02 7.94 17.43
C ILE A 34 -13.79 8.93 16.56
N ILE A 35 -14.78 8.47 15.80
CA ILE A 35 -15.61 9.34 14.95
C ILE A 35 -16.33 10.39 15.81
N ARG A 36 -17.07 9.96 16.85
CA ARG A 36 -17.80 10.86 17.76
C ARG A 36 -16.90 11.87 18.45
N THR A 37 -15.72 11.44 18.89
CA THR A 37 -14.76 12.34 19.58
C THR A 37 -14.20 13.40 18.63
N THR A 38 -13.91 13.01 17.40
CA THR A 38 -13.16 13.87 16.47
C THR A 38 -14.05 14.70 15.56
N GLY A 39 -15.34 14.33 15.43
CA GLY A 39 -16.24 14.93 14.45
C GLY A 39 -15.73 14.78 13.01
N THR A 40 -14.90 13.76 12.76
CA THR A 40 -14.25 13.58 11.46
C THR A 40 -15.26 13.17 10.38
N ASP A 41 -15.06 13.71 9.18
CA ASP A 41 -15.75 13.34 7.94
C ASP A 41 -14.96 12.31 7.12
N VAL A 42 -13.81 11.87 7.63
CA VAL A 42 -12.99 10.83 7.01
C VAL A 42 -13.72 9.49 7.04
N ASP A 43 -13.64 8.76 5.93
CA ASP A 43 -14.26 7.45 5.73
C ASP A 43 -13.97 6.47 6.89
N ARG A 44 -14.98 5.67 7.24
CA ARG A 44 -14.95 4.74 8.37
C ARG A 44 -13.84 3.71 8.26
N GLU A 45 -13.55 3.20 7.06
CA GLU A 45 -12.46 2.23 6.85
C GLU A 45 -11.09 2.87 7.05
N VAL A 46 -10.94 4.14 6.66
CA VAL A 46 -9.71 4.91 6.92
C VAL A 46 -9.55 5.15 8.43
N VAL A 47 -10.61 5.52 9.14
CA VAL A 47 -10.57 5.66 10.61
C VAL A 47 -10.18 4.34 11.27
N SER A 48 -10.74 3.22 10.80
CA SER A 48 -10.38 1.87 11.24
C SER A 48 -8.88 1.59 11.05
N ALA A 49 -8.34 1.84 9.86
CA ALA A 49 -6.92 1.64 9.57
C ALA A 49 -5.99 2.52 10.44
N ILE A 50 -6.37 3.77 10.70
CA ILE A 50 -5.62 4.68 11.59
C ILE A 50 -5.67 4.16 13.04
N LEU A 51 -6.83 3.71 13.50
CA LEU A 51 -7.00 3.11 14.84
C LEU A 51 -6.14 1.85 14.99
N GLU A 52 -6.15 0.94 14.01
CA GLU A 52 -5.25 -0.21 14.02
C GLU A 52 -3.78 0.19 14.10
N GLY A 53 -3.38 1.24 13.37
CA GLY A 53 -2.04 1.82 13.47
C GLY A 53 -1.69 2.29 14.89
N ALA A 54 -2.64 2.91 15.60
CA ALA A 54 -2.45 3.35 16.97
C ALA A 54 -2.38 2.17 17.97
N LEU A 55 -3.19 1.12 17.75
CA LEU A 55 -3.19 -0.09 18.59
C LEU A 55 -1.86 -0.86 18.49
N ARG A 56 -1.17 -0.81 17.34
CA ARG A 56 0.19 -1.38 17.18
C ARG A 56 1.25 -0.71 18.05
N LEU A 57 0.97 0.45 18.65
CA LEU A 57 1.89 1.12 19.59
C LEU A 57 1.80 0.55 21.01
N LEU A 58 0.83 -0.31 21.30
CA LEU A 58 0.76 -1.02 22.57
C LEU A 58 1.90 -2.06 22.65
N PRO A 59 2.48 -2.28 23.85
CA PRO A 59 3.40 -3.39 24.02
C PRO A 59 2.67 -4.70 23.70
N PRO A 60 3.33 -5.65 22.99
CA PRO A 60 2.72 -6.94 22.73
C PRO A 60 2.48 -7.66 24.07
N ASP A 61 1.32 -8.30 24.19
CA ASP A 61 1.12 -9.33 25.19
C ASP A 61 2.05 -10.51 24.87
N ARG A 62 2.89 -10.87 25.84
CA ARG A 62 3.93 -11.91 25.72
C ARG A 62 3.53 -13.22 26.42
N SER A 63 2.30 -13.32 26.90
CA SER A 63 1.73 -14.61 27.30
C SER A 63 1.62 -15.52 26.08
N GLU A 64 1.58 -16.84 26.31
CA GLU A 64 1.37 -17.82 25.23
C GLU A 64 0.03 -17.59 24.50
N GLU A 65 -1.00 -17.19 25.25
CA GLU A 65 -2.33 -16.84 24.73
C GLU A 65 -2.26 -15.58 23.86
N GLY A 66 -1.59 -14.52 24.35
CA GLY A 66 -1.38 -13.28 23.62
C GLY A 66 -0.58 -13.47 22.34
N ASP A 67 0.46 -14.30 22.38
CA ASP A 67 1.25 -14.67 21.21
C ASP A 67 0.43 -15.47 20.19
N SER A 68 -0.39 -16.42 20.64
CA SER A 68 -1.25 -17.23 19.78
C SER A 68 -2.31 -16.38 19.08
N LEU A 69 -3.00 -15.52 19.84
CA LEU A 69 -3.98 -14.57 19.29
C LEU A 69 -3.35 -13.58 18.30
N ARG A 70 -2.12 -13.14 18.56
CA ARG A 70 -1.39 -12.26 17.63
C ARG A 70 -1.08 -12.97 16.32
N ARG A 71 -0.55 -14.20 16.38
CA ARG A 71 -0.25 -15.01 15.18
C ARG A 71 -1.50 -15.28 14.36
N GLU A 72 -2.61 -15.61 15.00
CA GLU A 72 -3.90 -15.83 14.32
C GLU A 72 -4.38 -14.56 13.61
N LYS A 73 -4.38 -13.41 14.32
CA LYS A 73 -4.75 -12.11 13.72
C LYS A 73 -3.82 -11.71 12.57
N GLU A 74 -2.52 -11.96 12.69
CA GLU A 74 -1.54 -11.70 11.63
C GLU A 74 -1.76 -12.62 10.42
N ALA A 75 -2.08 -13.90 10.65
CA ALA A 75 -2.38 -14.85 9.59
C ALA A 75 -3.65 -14.47 8.81
N ILE A 76 -4.74 -14.12 9.51
CA ILE A 76 -5.99 -13.64 8.88
C ILE A 76 -5.72 -12.38 8.06
N ARG A 77 -4.98 -11.40 8.63
CA ARG A 77 -4.62 -10.17 7.92
C ARG A 77 -3.76 -10.44 6.69
N ALA A 78 -2.78 -11.34 6.80
CA ALA A 78 -1.94 -11.73 5.67
C ALA A 78 -2.78 -12.39 4.57
N ALA A 79 -3.69 -13.30 4.92
CA ALA A 79 -4.60 -13.93 3.95
C ALA A 79 -5.47 -12.89 3.24
N HIS A 80 -6.06 -11.94 3.97
CA HIS A 80 -6.85 -10.85 3.39
C HIS A 80 -6.01 -9.92 2.52
N ALA A 81 -4.77 -9.60 2.91
CA ALA A 81 -3.86 -8.79 2.13
C ALA A 81 -3.46 -9.47 0.82
N ASN A 82 -3.09 -10.76 0.89
CA ASN A 82 -2.73 -11.55 -0.28
C ASN A 82 -3.91 -11.69 -1.25
N ALA A 83 -5.13 -11.91 -0.75
CA ALA A 83 -6.32 -11.97 -1.58
C ALA A 83 -6.59 -10.64 -2.28
N ALA A 84 -6.46 -9.51 -1.56
CA ALA A 84 -6.65 -8.18 -2.13
C ALA A 84 -5.60 -7.84 -3.20
N GLU A 85 -4.32 -8.15 -2.94
CA GLU A 85 -3.24 -7.97 -3.90
C GLU A 85 -3.46 -8.82 -5.15
N HIS A 86 -3.84 -10.09 -4.99
CA HIS A 86 -4.14 -10.97 -6.11
C HIS A 86 -5.29 -10.42 -6.97
N SER A 87 -6.38 -9.96 -6.34
CA SER A 87 -7.48 -9.32 -7.05
C SER A 87 -7.05 -8.05 -7.79
N PHE A 88 -6.24 -7.20 -7.15
CA PHE A 88 -5.71 -5.99 -7.78
C PHE A 88 -4.84 -6.32 -9.00
N VAL A 89 -3.86 -7.21 -8.85
CA VAL A 89 -2.99 -7.65 -9.95
C VAL A 89 -3.80 -8.24 -11.08
N GLN A 90 -4.82 -9.04 -10.78
CA GLN A 90 -5.68 -9.61 -11.82
C GLN A 90 -6.49 -8.54 -12.56
N ALA A 91 -7.05 -7.56 -11.85
CA ALA A 91 -7.75 -6.46 -12.50
C ALA A 91 -6.82 -5.67 -13.44
N ILE A 92 -5.55 -5.49 -13.10
CA ILE A 92 -4.57 -4.88 -14.01
C ILE A 92 -4.31 -5.79 -15.22
N LYS A 93 -4.14 -7.10 -15.02
CA LYS A 93 -3.94 -8.07 -16.13
C LYS A 93 -5.09 -8.07 -17.13
N GLU A 94 -6.31 -7.90 -16.67
CA GLU A 94 -7.50 -7.88 -17.54
C GLU A 94 -7.57 -6.60 -18.40
N CYS A 95 -7.02 -5.50 -17.90
CA CYS A 95 -7.17 -4.19 -18.55
C CYS A 95 -5.91 -3.72 -19.31
N TYR A 96 -4.72 -4.13 -18.89
CA TYR A 96 -3.46 -3.73 -19.50
C TYR A 96 -3.07 -4.67 -20.65
N GLN A 97 -2.85 -4.10 -21.83
CA GLN A 97 -2.60 -4.86 -23.06
C GLN A 97 -1.10 -5.19 -23.28
N GLY A 98 -0.20 -4.53 -22.56
CA GLY A 98 1.24 -4.74 -22.68
C GLY A 98 1.72 -5.94 -21.85
N GLY A 99 3.00 -6.29 -22.04
CA GLY A 99 3.66 -7.33 -21.25
C GLY A 99 3.89 -6.87 -19.80
N MET A 100 3.55 -7.74 -18.84
CA MET A 100 3.87 -7.53 -17.43
C MET A 100 4.00 -8.84 -16.67
N ARG A 101 4.72 -8.77 -15.54
CA ARG A 101 4.98 -9.89 -14.63
C ARG A 101 4.53 -9.58 -13.22
N ASP A 102 3.87 -10.54 -12.59
CA ASP A 102 3.58 -10.50 -11.16
C ASP A 102 4.77 -10.95 -10.32
N GLU A 103 4.67 -10.81 -9.00
CA GLU A 103 5.74 -11.17 -8.06
C GLU A 103 6.17 -12.65 -8.18
N SER A 104 5.22 -13.56 -8.45
CA SER A 104 5.51 -14.99 -8.57
C SER A 104 6.30 -15.32 -9.83
N GLN A 105 5.99 -14.65 -10.95
CA GLN A 105 6.72 -14.77 -12.20
C GLN A 105 8.14 -14.18 -12.05
N GLN A 106 8.26 -12.98 -11.48
CA GLN A 106 9.57 -12.36 -11.21
C GLN A 106 10.48 -13.23 -10.33
N LYS A 107 9.92 -13.87 -9.28
CA LYS A 107 10.67 -14.80 -8.43
C LYS A 107 11.18 -16.03 -9.20
N LYS A 108 10.41 -16.53 -10.16
CA LYS A 108 10.84 -17.65 -11.02
C LYS A 108 11.97 -17.21 -11.95
N ASP A 109 11.84 -16.05 -12.58
CA ASP A 109 12.87 -15.48 -13.46
C ASP A 109 14.19 -15.28 -12.72
N ILE A 110 14.13 -14.70 -11.51
CA ILE A 110 15.31 -14.48 -10.66
C ILE A 110 15.97 -15.81 -10.29
N ARG A 111 15.20 -16.83 -9.89
CA ARG A 111 15.74 -18.16 -9.55
C ARG A 111 16.42 -18.80 -10.76
N GLN A 112 15.76 -18.77 -11.92
CA GLN A 112 16.33 -19.32 -13.14
C GLN A 112 17.62 -18.60 -13.55
N ALA A 113 17.68 -17.27 -13.41
CA ALA A 113 18.90 -16.51 -13.67
C ALA A 113 20.03 -16.89 -12.71
N ILE A 114 19.74 -17.09 -11.42
CA ILE A 114 20.71 -17.58 -10.42
C ILE A 114 21.22 -18.96 -10.82
N ASP A 115 20.31 -19.90 -11.16
CA ASP A 115 20.66 -21.27 -11.54
C ASP A 115 21.52 -21.31 -12.82
N ASN A 116 21.32 -20.34 -13.72
CA ASN A 116 22.11 -20.16 -14.94
C ASN A 116 23.44 -19.40 -14.71
N GLY A 117 23.78 -19.05 -13.47
CA GLY A 117 25.03 -18.37 -13.13
C GLY A 117 25.09 -16.89 -13.51
N VAL A 118 23.95 -16.22 -13.70
CA VAL A 118 23.92 -14.78 -13.97
C VAL A 118 24.35 -14.02 -12.71
N GLU A 119 25.42 -13.22 -12.84
CA GLU A 119 25.87 -12.34 -11.77
C GLU A 119 25.09 -11.00 -11.76
N ASN A 120 25.07 -10.31 -10.62
CA ASN A 120 24.45 -8.98 -10.45
C ASN A 120 22.93 -8.91 -10.70
N ILE A 121 22.19 -9.98 -10.40
CA ILE A 121 20.73 -10.00 -10.54
C ILE A 121 20.07 -9.02 -9.57
N ILE A 122 19.16 -8.20 -10.09
CA ILE A 122 18.30 -7.33 -9.28
C ILE A 122 17.26 -8.20 -8.57
N ASN A 123 17.44 -8.42 -7.27
CA ASN A 123 16.51 -9.17 -6.43
C ASN A 123 15.46 -8.24 -5.79
N LEU A 124 14.63 -7.62 -6.63
CA LEU A 124 13.51 -6.76 -6.24
C LEU A 124 12.28 -7.22 -7.02
N THR A 125 11.19 -7.47 -6.31
CA THR A 125 9.94 -7.97 -6.90
C THR A 125 8.79 -7.08 -6.46
N PRO A 126 8.57 -5.91 -7.10
CA PRO A 126 7.31 -5.19 -6.94
C PRO A 126 6.14 -6.11 -7.32
N ASP A 127 4.95 -5.83 -6.81
CA ASP A 127 3.76 -6.66 -7.08
C ASP A 127 3.46 -6.77 -8.59
N ILE A 128 3.74 -5.70 -9.35
CA ILE A 128 3.68 -5.68 -10.81
C ILE A 128 4.97 -5.05 -11.36
N MET A 129 5.56 -5.71 -12.35
CA MET A 129 6.65 -5.19 -13.19
C MET A 129 6.18 -5.16 -14.65
N PHE A 130 6.31 -4.03 -15.33
CA PHE A 130 6.03 -3.95 -16.77
C PHE A 130 7.26 -4.37 -17.58
N ASP A 131 7.05 -5.11 -18.67
CA ASP A 131 8.15 -5.55 -19.54
C ASP A 131 8.75 -4.37 -20.33
N THR A 132 7.93 -3.37 -20.60
CA THR A 132 8.29 -2.05 -21.13
C THR A 132 7.61 -0.97 -20.28
N PRO A 133 8.21 0.22 -20.11
CA PRO A 133 7.55 1.32 -19.39
C PRO A 133 6.13 1.57 -19.90
N ALA A 134 5.16 1.61 -18.98
CA ALA A 134 3.76 1.87 -19.25
C ALA A 134 3.43 3.35 -19.04
N GLU A 135 2.50 3.91 -19.80
CA GLU A 135 1.99 5.26 -19.54
C GLU A 135 0.84 5.23 -18.51
N PHE A 136 0.96 6.01 -17.45
CA PHE A 136 -0.09 6.17 -16.44
C PHE A 136 -0.20 7.63 -16.00
N ASN A 137 -1.37 8.23 -16.23
CA ASN A 137 -1.63 9.67 -15.97
C ASN A 137 -0.56 10.59 -16.60
N GLY A 138 -0.18 10.33 -17.85
CA GLY A 138 0.83 11.10 -18.60
C GLY A 138 2.27 10.93 -18.09
N LYS A 139 2.55 9.88 -17.31
CA LYS A 139 3.89 9.57 -16.80
C LYS A 139 4.27 8.13 -17.13
N GLN A 140 5.53 7.91 -17.45
CA GLN A 140 6.09 6.58 -17.66
C GLN A 140 6.33 5.89 -16.30
N ILE A 141 5.92 4.63 -16.18
CA ILE A 141 6.06 3.82 -14.97
C ILE A 141 6.59 2.43 -15.34
N CYS A 142 7.53 1.90 -14.55
CA CYS A 142 8.12 0.58 -14.76
C CYS A 142 7.52 -0.49 -13.81
N TRP A 143 6.96 -0.07 -12.68
CA TRP A 143 6.45 -0.97 -11.66
C TRP A 143 5.27 -0.39 -10.86
N MET A 144 4.47 -1.27 -10.26
CA MET A 144 3.45 -0.93 -9.26
C MET A 144 3.63 -1.76 -7.99
N GLU A 145 3.45 -1.12 -6.84
CA GLU A 145 3.41 -1.78 -5.52
C GLU A 145 2.06 -1.51 -4.86
N PHE A 146 1.33 -2.56 -4.50
CA PHE A 146 0.05 -2.51 -3.84
C PHE A 146 0.17 -2.61 -2.31
N LYS A 147 -0.75 -1.94 -1.63
CA LYS A 147 -0.87 -1.96 -0.16
C LYS A 147 -2.34 -2.01 0.23
N ASN A 148 -2.78 -3.13 0.80
CA ASN A 148 -4.13 -3.34 1.33
C ASN A 148 -4.38 -2.57 2.65
N THR A 149 -4.17 -1.26 2.66
CA THR A 149 -4.30 -0.39 3.85
C THR A 149 -4.47 1.08 3.45
N PHE A 150 -4.54 1.97 4.45
CA PHE A 150 -4.42 3.42 4.28
C PHE A 150 -2.98 3.87 4.56
N GLY A 151 -2.38 4.64 3.65
CA GLY A 151 -1.00 5.11 3.81
C GLY A 151 -0.91 6.41 4.62
N PHE A 152 -0.20 6.43 5.76
CA PHE A 152 0.00 7.67 6.53
C PHE A 152 1.33 7.67 7.30
N ARG A 153 1.89 8.87 7.52
CA ARG A 153 3.27 9.04 8.03
C ARG A 153 3.40 8.69 9.51
N LYS A 154 2.34 8.90 10.29
CA LYS A 154 2.34 8.74 11.76
C LYS A 154 2.40 7.29 12.24
N ASN A 155 2.47 6.31 11.33
CA ASN A 155 2.84 4.93 11.66
C ASN A 155 4.37 4.74 11.45
N PRO A 156 5.20 4.99 12.48
CA PRO A 156 6.65 5.17 12.30
C PRO A 156 7.37 3.89 11.86
N PHE A 157 6.87 2.72 12.28
CA PHE A 157 7.49 1.42 11.98
C PHE A 157 7.27 1.00 10.52
N ILE A 158 6.11 1.32 9.97
CA ILE A 158 5.71 0.93 8.63
C ILE A 158 6.22 1.94 7.61
N HIS A 159 6.02 3.24 7.87
CA HIS A 159 6.36 4.28 6.91
C HIS A 159 7.86 4.34 6.57
N ARG A 160 8.74 4.20 7.57
CA ARG A 160 10.20 4.17 7.34
C ARG A 160 10.65 2.98 6.49
N LYS A 161 10.03 1.80 6.69
CA LYS A 161 10.32 0.60 5.89
C LYS A 161 9.86 0.79 4.44
N HIS A 162 8.65 1.31 4.26
CA HIS A 162 8.10 1.57 2.91
C HIS A 162 8.97 2.58 2.15
N ILE A 163 9.38 3.70 2.77
CA ILE A 163 10.28 4.66 2.10
C ILE A 163 11.56 3.99 1.60
N LYS A 164 12.19 3.13 2.42
CA LYS A 164 13.42 2.42 2.03
C LYS A 164 13.19 1.48 0.86
N GLN A 165 12.10 0.71 0.89
CA GLN A 165 11.71 -0.20 -0.20
C GLN A 165 11.48 0.59 -1.50
N VAL A 166 10.69 1.65 -1.43
CA VAL A 166 10.33 2.49 -2.58
C VAL A 166 11.56 3.15 -3.21
N LYS A 167 12.49 3.66 -2.39
CA LYS A 167 13.76 4.21 -2.90
C LYS A 167 14.56 3.15 -3.65
N ARG A 168 14.69 1.94 -3.09
CA ARG A 168 15.38 0.83 -3.77
C ARG A 168 14.73 0.48 -5.10
N TYR A 169 13.41 0.43 -5.16
CA TYR A 169 12.68 0.18 -6.41
C TYR A 169 12.94 1.31 -7.41
N ARG A 170 12.80 2.57 -6.99
CA ARG A 170 13.10 3.73 -7.85
C ARG A 170 14.51 3.65 -8.42
N ASP A 171 15.50 3.38 -7.57
CA ASP A 171 16.92 3.45 -7.93
C ASP A 171 17.32 2.30 -8.87
N ALA A 172 16.72 1.12 -8.72
CA ALA A 172 17.06 -0.07 -9.49
C ALA A 172 16.16 -0.32 -10.71
N LEU A 173 14.90 0.10 -10.65
CA LEU A 173 13.86 -0.25 -11.62
C LEU A 173 13.31 0.98 -12.38
N GLY A 174 13.67 2.19 -11.96
CA GLY A 174 13.16 3.43 -12.54
C GLY A 174 11.83 3.90 -11.93
N PRO A 175 11.09 4.78 -12.62
CA PRO A 175 9.85 5.37 -12.09
C PRO A 175 8.79 4.31 -11.81
N GLY A 176 7.88 4.59 -10.88
CA GLY A 176 6.83 3.64 -10.53
C GLY A 176 5.77 4.24 -9.63
N VAL A 177 4.85 3.40 -9.15
CA VAL A 177 3.72 3.86 -8.35
C VAL A 177 3.44 2.96 -7.16
N ILE A 178 2.96 3.57 -6.10
CA ILE A 178 2.42 2.87 -4.93
C ILE A 178 0.92 3.05 -4.92
N VAL A 179 0.19 1.97 -4.74
CA VAL A 179 -1.27 1.93 -4.77
C VAL A 179 -1.76 1.50 -3.39
N TYR A 180 -2.50 2.39 -2.72
CA TYR A 180 -3.15 2.07 -1.45
C TYR A 180 -4.63 1.81 -1.66
N ARG A 181 -5.14 0.70 -1.14
CA ARG A 181 -6.58 0.37 -1.22
C ARG A 181 -7.47 1.50 -0.72
N LEU A 182 -7.19 1.99 0.50
CA LEU A 182 -8.01 3.01 1.16
C LEU A 182 -7.55 4.45 0.85
N GLY A 183 -6.52 4.61 0.00
CA GLY A 183 -5.87 5.88 -0.27
C GLY A 183 -4.77 6.23 0.74
N TYR A 184 -4.40 7.51 0.81
CA TYR A 184 -3.17 7.94 1.44
C TYR A 184 -3.23 9.37 2.03
N GLU A 185 -2.31 9.66 2.96
CA GLU A 185 -2.01 11.00 3.46
C GLU A 185 -1.40 11.87 2.36
N GLN A 186 -1.88 13.10 2.21
CA GLN A 186 -1.28 14.06 1.29
C GLN A 186 0.23 14.18 1.50
N ASN A 187 0.97 14.15 0.39
CA ASN A 187 2.43 14.20 0.36
C ASN A 187 3.12 13.03 1.09
N LEU A 188 2.45 11.87 1.24
CA LEU A 188 3.00 10.68 1.93
C LEU A 188 4.42 10.34 1.46
N PHE A 189 4.65 10.33 0.15
CA PHE A 189 5.96 10.16 -0.46
C PHE A 189 6.34 11.41 -1.26
N GLN A 190 7.58 11.84 -1.09
CA GLN A 190 8.23 12.89 -1.88
C GLN A 190 9.49 12.30 -2.49
N ILE A 191 9.31 11.31 -3.36
CA ILE A 191 10.37 10.63 -4.09
C ILE A 191 10.13 10.91 -5.56
N GLU A 192 11.09 11.55 -6.22
CA GLU A 192 11.01 11.87 -7.64
C GLU A 192 10.83 10.59 -8.48
N GLY A 193 9.94 10.65 -9.46
CA GLY A 193 9.58 9.51 -10.30
C GLY A 193 8.66 8.48 -9.64
N VAL A 194 8.22 8.70 -8.39
CA VAL A 194 7.28 7.80 -7.70
C VAL A 194 5.93 8.47 -7.45
N GLY A 195 4.86 7.90 -7.99
CA GLY A 195 3.48 8.31 -7.73
C GLY A 195 2.84 7.56 -6.56
N CYS A 196 1.81 8.14 -5.96
CA CYS A 196 0.98 7.49 -4.95
C CYS A 196 -0.49 7.64 -5.35
N TYR A 197 -1.23 6.54 -5.39
CA TYR A 197 -2.61 6.50 -5.87
C TYR A 197 -3.49 5.67 -4.95
N ARG A 198 -4.80 5.90 -5.03
CA ARG A 198 -5.80 5.01 -4.42
C ARG A 198 -6.24 4.00 -5.46
N GLU A 199 -6.43 2.77 -5.03
CA GLU A 199 -6.77 1.62 -5.89
C GLU A 199 -7.91 1.93 -6.86
N THR A 200 -9.03 2.48 -6.39
CA THR A 200 -10.19 2.78 -7.23
C THR A 200 -9.88 3.75 -8.36
N ASP A 201 -8.95 4.69 -8.14
CA ASP A 201 -8.57 5.66 -9.17
C ASP A 201 -7.64 5.02 -10.22
N VAL A 202 -6.79 4.09 -9.79
CA VAL A 202 -5.94 3.29 -10.69
C VAL A 202 -6.80 2.40 -11.58
N LEU A 203 -7.73 1.63 -10.99
CA LEU A 203 -8.62 0.75 -11.74
C LEU A 203 -9.53 1.53 -12.69
N SER A 204 -10.02 2.70 -12.27
CA SER A 204 -10.82 3.58 -13.14
C SER A 204 -10.01 4.17 -14.29
N ALA A 205 -8.75 4.53 -14.07
CA ALA A 205 -7.87 5.06 -15.11
C ALA A 205 -7.49 3.99 -16.13
N ILE A 206 -7.17 2.77 -15.67
CA ILE A 206 -6.72 1.69 -16.55
C ILE A 206 -7.88 1.09 -17.35
N GLY A 207 -9.07 0.98 -16.75
CA GLY A 207 -10.28 0.54 -17.45
C GLY A 207 -10.75 1.49 -18.56
N LYS A 208 -10.22 2.72 -18.64
CA LYS A 208 -10.49 3.69 -19.71
C LYS A 208 -9.50 3.57 -20.88
N GLY A 209 -8.59 2.60 -20.84
CA GLY A 209 -7.58 2.36 -21.87
C GLY A 209 -6.26 3.03 -21.52
N VAL A 210 -5.33 2.25 -20.97
CA VAL A 210 -3.90 2.59 -21.07
C VAL A 210 -3.49 2.29 -22.51
N SER A 211 -3.26 3.33 -23.29
CA SER A 211 -2.63 3.20 -24.59
C SER A 211 -1.15 2.84 -24.41
N ALA A 212 -0.68 1.85 -25.17
CA ALA A 212 0.72 1.49 -25.31
C ALA A 212 1.53 2.61 -25.98
#